data_AF-A0A957Q686-F1
#
_entry.id   AF-A0A957Q686-F1
#
_cell.length_a   1.000
_cell.length_b   1.000
_cell.length_c   1.000
_cell.angle_alpha   90.00
_cell.angle_beta   90.00
_cell.angle_gamma   90.00
#
_symmetry.space_group_name_H-M   'P 1'
#
loop_
_entity.id
_entity.type
_entity.pdbx_description
1 polymer ?
#
loop_
_entity_poly.entity_id
_entity_poly.type
_entity_poly.pdbx_seq_one_letter_code
_entity_poly.pdbx_strand_id
1 'polypeptide(L)'
;PASWLTALRPSTATFQQWTANLLLCLAAALIITLMLLARRSRWTYGTMAVLVILAQVAGPLLQAERLQAASDRLAARYGAATVGADVAVDAAEGVAVDDQAATLAPGDTHMAALRAAATDFTAKHGSTAKNVSRPLAAGQPAPATAPQVQSSGDVTDSDGDGVPDAVELAEGLDPNDPDSDDDTLTDGHEYYRLGTDPLSDDSDSDGLADAKEVAGFLINSQRYYTDPLDPDTNRDGLLDGIEWYGQSLLAETVSDCEDSDNDGFPDIVDEDNDNDLVPDGVDLSPFSQRGQAAPYNKNNPFTFRADGLQANKPLYVNLQLRPTTPGHLTYALNVLDWPANDTRGNIQRYLDTTWATTNNEALRADDAQATNGDLRVIPLLSIRIPKQVDNFGNLPVKTDAPPLTATSTITDWYNAIDQDKLTPYSMNILKADENTLEVTAPLMMESDTTGGGRVAFGAHLYYESGVADSWGSDHEVRVIWLVQMITDVCNDEQQLGTAFCDDPANRHDEQTI
;
A
#
# COMPACT_ATOMS: atom_id res chain seq x y z
N PRO A 1 -21.19 -40.34 -29.45
CA PRO A 1 -19.73 -40.60 -29.48
C PRO A 1 -18.97 -39.39 -30.07
N ALA A 2 -18.61 -38.42 -29.22
CA ALA A 2 -17.52 -37.42 -29.40
C ALA A 2 -17.63 -36.25 -28.38
N SER A 3 -17.87 -36.51 -27.09
CA SER A 3 -18.06 -35.44 -26.07
C SER A 3 -16.99 -35.37 -24.99
N TRP A 4 -15.84 -36.06 -25.15
CA TRP A 4 -14.75 -36.04 -24.16
C TRP A 4 -13.47 -35.32 -24.64
N LEU A 5 -13.44 -34.84 -25.90
CA LEU A 5 -12.26 -34.16 -26.48
C LEU A 5 -12.27 -32.63 -26.32
N THR A 6 -13.35 -32.03 -25.83
CA THR A 6 -13.45 -30.58 -25.58
C THR A 6 -12.95 -30.16 -24.20
N ALA A 7 -12.77 -31.10 -23.26
CA ALA A 7 -12.29 -30.82 -21.90
C ALA A 7 -10.76 -30.69 -21.75
N LEU A 8 -10.01 -30.68 -22.86
CA LEU A 8 -8.55 -30.57 -22.88
C LEU A 8 -8.03 -29.32 -23.62
N ARG A 9 -8.89 -28.32 -23.89
CA ARG A 9 -8.40 -27.03 -24.40
C ARG A 9 -7.97 -26.17 -23.21
N PRO A 10 -6.67 -25.85 -23.05
CA PRO A 10 -6.26 -24.85 -22.07
C PRO A 10 -6.92 -23.52 -22.42
N SER A 11 -7.30 -22.75 -21.40
CA SER A 11 -7.78 -21.38 -21.57
C SER A 11 -6.78 -20.59 -22.39
N THR A 12 -7.25 -19.75 -23.33
CA THR A 12 -6.40 -18.97 -24.24
C THR A 12 -5.34 -18.12 -23.51
N ALA A 13 -5.62 -17.72 -22.26
CA ALA A 13 -4.69 -17.03 -21.36
C ALA A 13 -3.48 -17.89 -20.95
N THR A 14 -3.67 -19.18 -20.65
CA THR A 14 -2.55 -20.07 -20.25
C THR A 14 -1.65 -20.42 -21.43
N PHE A 15 -2.18 -20.55 -22.65
CA PHE A 15 -1.35 -20.80 -23.83
C PHE A 15 -0.48 -19.60 -24.20
N GLN A 16 -1.00 -18.37 -24.12
CA GLN A 16 -0.21 -17.15 -24.40
C GLN A 16 0.94 -16.94 -23.41
N GLN A 17 0.70 -17.14 -22.11
CA GLN A 17 1.72 -16.98 -21.07
C GLN A 17 2.85 -18.02 -21.19
N TRP A 18 2.51 -19.26 -21.57
CA TRP A 18 3.50 -20.29 -21.89
C TRP A 18 4.31 -19.96 -23.14
N THR A 19 3.69 -19.41 -24.20
CA THR A 19 4.43 -19.00 -25.40
C THR A 19 5.34 -17.80 -25.16
N ALA A 20 4.93 -16.85 -24.31
CA ALA A 20 5.74 -15.69 -23.93
C ALA A 20 6.96 -16.11 -23.10
N ASN A 21 6.77 -16.96 -22.09
CA ASN A 21 7.87 -17.49 -21.27
C ASN A 21 8.82 -18.38 -22.08
N LEU A 22 8.31 -19.16 -23.03
CA LEU A 22 9.14 -19.95 -23.95
C LEU A 22 9.98 -19.05 -24.87
N LEU A 23 9.40 -17.98 -25.41
CA LEU A 23 10.10 -16.99 -26.25
C LEU A 23 11.18 -16.24 -25.44
N LEU A 24 10.90 -15.91 -24.19
CA LEU A 24 11.84 -15.23 -23.29
C LEU A 24 13.02 -16.14 -22.92
N CYS A 25 12.74 -17.42 -22.64
CA CYS A 25 13.77 -18.44 -22.41
C CYS A 25 14.63 -18.70 -23.66
N LEU A 26 14.02 -18.74 -24.85
CA LEU A 26 14.75 -18.91 -26.11
C LEU A 26 15.60 -17.67 -26.44
N ALA A 27 15.10 -16.46 -26.15
CA ALA A 27 15.86 -15.22 -26.30
C ALA A 27 17.05 -15.16 -25.33
N ALA A 28 16.84 -15.53 -24.06
CA ALA A 28 17.91 -15.60 -23.05
C ALA A 28 18.96 -16.65 -23.44
N ALA A 29 18.54 -17.83 -23.91
CA ALA A 29 19.44 -18.86 -24.40
C ALA A 29 20.25 -18.36 -25.61
N LEU A 30 19.63 -17.70 -26.59
CA LEU A 30 20.30 -17.12 -27.75
C LEU A 30 21.33 -16.05 -27.34
N ILE A 31 20.99 -15.19 -26.38
CA ILE A 31 21.88 -14.15 -25.83
C ILE A 31 23.08 -14.78 -25.14
N ILE A 32 22.88 -15.80 -24.30
CA ILE A 32 23.96 -16.53 -23.62
C ILE A 32 24.85 -17.23 -24.65
N THR A 33 24.26 -17.81 -25.70
CA THR A 33 25.01 -18.49 -26.76
C THR A 33 25.84 -17.49 -27.58
N LEU A 34 25.29 -16.31 -27.87
CA LEU A 34 26.00 -15.20 -28.51
C LEU A 34 27.11 -14.61 -27.62
N MET A 35 26.89 -14.50 -26.31
CA MET A 35 27.94 -14.12 -25.34
C MET A 35 29.10 -15.11 -25.31
N LEU A 36 28.81 -16.41 -25.45
CA LEU A 36 29.82 -17.47 -25.48
C LEU A 36 30.58 -17.52 -26.83
N LEU A 37 29.90 -17.22 -27.95
CA LEU A 37 30.47 -17.30 -29.30
C LEU A 37 31.19 -16.01 -29.76
N ALA A 38 30.75 -14.83 -29.31
CA ALA A 38 31.22 -13.53 -29.81
C ALA A 38 32.06 -12.75 -28.80
N ARG A 39 32.98 -13.43 -28.11
CA ARG A 39 33.73 -12.94 -26.94
C ARG A 39 34.70 -11.76 -27.19
N ARG A 40 34.59 -10.98 -28.29
CA ARG A 40 35.57 -9.92 -28.62
C ARG A 40 35.14 -8.77 -29.56
N SER A 41 33.86 -8.48 -29.76
CA SER A 41 33.45 -7.32 -30.59
C SER A 41 32.80 -6.21 -29.77
N ARG A 42 33.38 -5.01 -29.83
CA ARG A 42 32.83 -3.79 -29.20
C ARG A 42 31.52 -3.30 -29.82
N TRP A 43 31.25 -3.69 -31.09
CA TRP A 43 30.02 -3.33 -31.79
C TRP A 43 28.81 -4.14 -31.29
N THR A 44 29.01 -5.38 -30.83
CA THR A 44 27.90 -6.21 -30.32
C THR A 44 27.42 -5.76 -28.95
N TYR A 45 28.30 -5.20 -28.11
CA TYR A 45 27.89 -4.60 -26.84
C TYR A 45 27.09 -3.30 -27.04
N GLY A 46 27.47 -2.48 -28.02
CA GLY A 46 26.73 -1.25 -28.36
C GLY A 46 25.31 -1.52 -28.86
N THR A 47 25.15 -2.50 -29.75
CA THR A 47 23.81 -2.87 -30.25
C THR A 47 22.95 -3.54 -29.17
N MET A 48 23.54 -4.32 -28.26
CA MET A 48 22.81 -4.90 -27.13
C MET A 48 22.37 -3.87 -26.10
N ALA A 49 23.21 -2.88 -25.78
CA ALA A 49 22.84 -1.81 -24.84
C ALA A 49 21.65 -0.99 -25.38
N VAL A 50 21.62 -0.70 -26.67
CA VAL A 50 20.50 0.00 -27.32
C VAL A 50 19.21 -0.85 -27.28
N LEU A 51 19.31 -2.17 -27.47
CA LEU A 51 18.15 -3.08 -27.37
C LEU A 51 17.62 -3.19 -25.93
N VAL A 52 18.49 -3.19 -24.92
CA VAL A 52 18.07 -3.21 -23.51
C VAL A 52 17.43 -1.89 -23.11
N ILE A 53 17.97 -0.75 -23.55
CA ILE A 53 17.37 0.57 -23.32
C ILE A 53 16.02 0.67 -24.02
N LEU A 54 15.91 0.22 -25.27
CA LEU A 54 14.63 0.17 -25.98
C LEU A 54 13.62 -0.75 -25.29
N ALA A 55 14.04 -1.87 -24.70
CA ALA A 55 13.15 -2.76 -23.94
C ALA A 55 12.72 -2.17 -22.59
N GLN A 56 13.61 -1.43 -21.91
CA GLN A 56 13.34 -0.75 -20.64
C GLN A 56 12.43 0.48 -20.81
N VAL A 57 12.48 1.14 -21.97
CA VAL A 57 11.61 2.28 -22.30
C VAL A 57 10.29 1.79 -22.92
N ALA A 58 10.29 0.70 -23.67
CA ALA A 58 9.07 0.15 -24.26
C ALA A 58 8.14 -0.54 -23.22
N GLY A 59 8.67 -1.04 -22.11
CA GLY A 59 7.86 -1.65 -21.03
C GLY A 59 6.84 -0.68 -20.41
N PRO A 60 7.27 0.50 -19.93
CA PRO A 60 6.38 1.55 -19.43
C PRO A 60 5.44 2.12 -20.51
N LEU A 61 5.92 2.26 -21.77
CA LEU A 61 5.07 2.68 -22.89
C LEU A 61 4.00 1.63 -23.27
N LEU A 62 4.27 0.35 -23.04
CA LEU A 62 3.29 -0.74 -23.19
C LEU A 62 2.30 -0.81 -22.01
N GLN A 63 2.60 -0.22 -20.85
CA GLN A 63 1.62 -0.03 -19.76
C GLN A 63 0.65 1.11 -20.10
N ALA A 64 1.15 2.22 -20.67
CA ALA A 64 0.29 3.29 -21.20
C ALA A 64 -0.63 2.80 -22.33
N GLU A 65 -0.14 1.93 -23.23
CA GLU A 65 -1.00 1.30 -24.25
C GLU A 65 -1.95 0.24 -23.67
N ARG A 66 -1.71 -0.31 -22.48
CA ARG A 66 -2.67 -1.22 -21.81
C ARG A 66 -3.82 -0.46 -21.19
N LEU A 67 -3.56 0.72 -20.59
CA LEU A 67 -4.60 1.62 -20.10
C LEU A 67 -5.46 2.13 -21.27
N GLN A 68 -4.81 2.55 -22.36
CA GLN A 68 -5.51 2.97 -23.56
C GLN A 68 -6.23 1.80 -24.26
N ALA A 69 -5.68 0.57 -24.25
CA ALA A 69 -6.36 -0.61 -24.78
C ALA A 69 -7.46 -1.16 -23.86
N ALA A 70 -7.43 -0.89 -22.56
CA ALA A 70 -8.51 -1.19 -21.62
C ALA A 70 -9.65 -0.18 -21.84
N SER A 71 -9.34 1.11 -21.86
CA SER A 71 -10.23 2.19 -22.30
C SER A 71 -10.81 1.93 -23.69
N ASP A 72 -10.01 1.52 -24.67
CA ASP A 72 -10.47 1.22 -26.04
C ASP A 72 -11.27 -0.09 -26.10
N ARG A 73 -11.02 -1.07 -25.22
CA ARG A 73 -11.83 -2.30 -25.12
C ARG A 73 -13.15 -2.06 -24.41
N LEU A 74 -13.20 -1.18 -23.43
CA LEU A 74 -14.42 -0.70 -22.78
C LEU A 74 -15.20 0.17 -23.77
N ALA A 75 -14.58 1.18 -24.38
CA ALA A 75 -15.18 1.98 -25.45
C ALA A 75 -15.60 1.14 -26.68
N ALA A 76 -14.93 0.02 -26.97
CA ALA A 76 -15.38 -0.93 -28.00
C ALA A 76 -16.47 -1.89 -27.51
N ARG A 77 -16.54 -2.24 -26.22
CA ARG A 77 -17.68 -2.98 -25.64
C ARG A 77 -18.94 -2.12 -25.63
N TYR A 78 -18.81 -0.83 -25.30
CA TYR A 78 -19.91 0.13 -25.29
C TYR A 78 -20.19 0.75 -26.69
N GLY A 79 -19.20 0.81 -27.58
CA GLY A 79 -19.33 1.37 -28.93
C GLY A 79 -19.62 0.35 -30.05
N ALA A 80 -19.53 -0.95 -29.80
CA ALA A 80 -19.76 -2.00 -30.81
C ALA A 80 -21.15 -2.69 -30.72
N ALA A 81 -22.08 -2.15 -29.91
CA ALA A 81 -23.51 -2.41 -30.08
C ALA A 81 -24.03 -1.56 -31.27
N THR A 82 -23.73 -2.03 -32.49
CA THR A 82 -24.35 -1.63 -33.76
C THR A 82 -24.70 -0.14 -33.97
N VAL A 83 -23.70 0.65 -34.37
CA VAL A 83 -23.92 1.82 -35.23
C VAL A 83 -24.46 1.31 -36.57
N GLY A 84 -25.78 1.23 -36.71
CA GLY A 84 -26.37 0.72 -37.95
C GLY A 84 -27.88 0.55 -38.00
N ALA A 85 -28.67 1.36 -37.28
CA ALA A 85 -30.04 1.81 -37.67
C ALA A 85 -30.80 2.55 -36.55
N ASP A 86 -30.31 2.56 -35.30
CA ASP A 86 -31.11 3.03 -34.16
C ASP A 86 -30.66 4.37 -33.53
N VAL A 87 -29.77 5.11 -34.21
CA VAL A 87 -29.34 6.49 -33.85
C VAL A 87 -30.48 7.53 -33.98
N ALA A 88 -31.74 7.09 -34.08
CA ALA A 88 -32.91 7.95 -34.00
C ALA A 88 -33.72 7.75 -32.70
N VAL A 89 -33.32 6.83 -31.81
CA VAL A 89 -33.98 6.60 -30.52
C VAL A 89 -33.11 7.07 -29.33
N ASP A 90 -31.78 6.95 -29.41
CA ASP A 90 -30.85 7.38 -28.33
C ASP A 90 -30.63 8.90 -28.21
N ALA A 91 -31.39 9.71 -28.96
CA ALA A 91 -31.43 11.16 -28.78
C ALA A 91 -32.76 11.65 -28.17
N ALA A 92 -33.68 10.72 -27.88
CA ALA A 92 -34.99 11.03 -27.31
C ALA A 92 -35.07 10.83 -25.79
N GLU A 93 -34.22 9.98 -25.22
CA GLU A 93 -33.98 9.91 -23.77
C GLU A 93 -32.64 10.54 -23.47
N GLY A 94 -32.68 11.85 -23.26
CA GLY A 94 -31.55 12.52 -22.65
C GLY A 94 -31.41 12.00 -21.23
N VAL A 95 -30.38 11.19 -20.97
CA VAL A 95 -29.75 11.15 -19.65
C VAL A 95 -29.21 12.56 -19.43
N ALA A 96 -30.10 13.43 -18.97
CA ALA A 96 -29.77 14.73 -18.46
C ALA A 96 -29.18 14.48 -17.07
N VAL A 97 -27.92 14.05 -17.03
CA VAL A 97 -27.13 14.23 -15.82
C VAL A 97 -26.98 15.73 -15.68
N ASP A 98 -27.75 16.32 -14.78
CA ASP A 98 -27.46 17.65 -14.30
C ASP A 98 -26.04 17.60 -13.71
N ASP A 99 -25.09 18.34 -14.29
CA ASP A 99 -23.76 18.57 -13.71
C ASP A 99 -23.86 19.21 -12.29
N GLN A 100 -25.08 19.53 -11.84
CA GLN A 100 -25.40 19.81 -10.44
C GLN A 100 -26.12 18.63 -9.78
N ALA A 101 -25.35 17.91 -8.96
CA ALA A 101 -25.78 17.49 -7.64
C ALA A 101 -26.97 16.51 -7.56
N ALA A 102 -26.67 15.22 -7.70
CA ALA A 102 -26.98 14.32 -6.57
C ALA A 102 -25.97 14.63 -5.44
N THR A 103 -26.06 15.81 -4.83
CA THR A 103 -25.44 16.02 -3.52
C THR A 103 -26.24 15.14 -2.57
N LEU A 104 -25.73 13.94 -2.32
CA LEU A 104 -26.22 13.06 -1.27
C LEU A 104 -26.32 13.89 0.01
N ALA A 105 -27.50 13.93 0.60
CA ALA A 105 -27.75 14.76 1.74
C ALA A 105 -26.89 14.27 2.93
N PRO A 106 -26.40 15.15 3.81
CA PRO A 106 -25.72 14.75 5.02
C PRO A 106 -26.70 13.99 5.94
N GLY A 107 -26.81 12.69 5.73
CA GLY A 107 -27.87 11.84 6.28
C GLY A 107 -28.12 10.54 5.49
N ASP A 108 -27.62 10.42 4.26
CA ASP A 108 -27.78 9.20 3.47
C ASP A 108 -27.02 8.02 4.08
N THR A 109 -27.67 6.85 4.09
CA THR A 109 -27.13 5.59 4.63
C THR A 109 -25.85 5.17 3.92
N HIS A 110 -25.69 5.62 2.67
CA HIS A 110 -24.55 5.40 1.80
C HIS A 110 -23.27 6.08 2.36
N MET A 111 -23.33 7.35 2.77
CA MET A 111 -22.20 8.03 3.45
C MET A 111 -21.85 7.40 4.81
N ALA A 112 -22.83 6.81 5.50
CA ALA A 112 -22.58 6.07 6.74
C ALA A 112 -21.90 4.71 6.46
N ALA A 113 -22.26 4.03 5.37
CA ALA A 113 -21.64 2.79 4.91
C ALA A 113 -20.22 3.04 4.37
N LEU A 114 -20.01 4.07 3.56
CA LEU A 114 -18.70 4.56 3.10
C LEU A 114 -17.80 4.96 4.28
N ARG A 115 -18.29 5.74 5.25
CA ARG A 115 -17.49 6.04 6.45
C ARG A 115 -17.17 4.79 7.25
N ALA A 116 -18.09 3.82 7.34
CA ALA A 116 -17.84 2.54 7.99
C ALA A 116 -16.79 1.71 7.23
N ALA A 117 -16.86 1.66 5.89
CA ALA A 117 -15.91 0.99 5.01
C ALA A 117 -14.53 1.66 5.06
N ALA A 118 -14.44 2.99 4.99
CA ALA A 118 -13.22 3.75 5.19
C ALA A 118 -12.59 3.49 6.57
N THR A 119 -13.40 3.45 7.64
CA THR A 119 -12.88 3.08 8.98
C THR A 119 -12.51 1.60 9.12
N ASP A 120 -13.15 0.68 8.37
CA ASP A 120 -12.83 -0.75 8.35
C ASP A 120 -11.59 -1.04 7.49
N PHE A 121 -11.36 -0.26 6.42
CA PHE A 121 -10.12 -0.25 5.64
C PHE A 121 -8.92 0.12 6.53
N THR A 122 -9.02 1.21 7.30
CA THR A 122 -7.99 1.59 8.28
C THR A 122 -7.80 0.53 9.39
N ALA A 123 -8.86 -0.22 9.75
CA ALA A 123 -8.81 -1.23 10.81
C ALA A 123 -8.30 -2.62 10.34
N LYS A 124 -8.53 -3.00 9.07
CA LYS A 124 -8.13 -4.31 8.51
C LYS A 124 -6.67 -4.35 8.08
N HIS A 125 -6.06 -3.23 7.70
CA HIS A 125 -4.65 -3.18 7.28
C HIS A 125 -3.67 -3.09 8.47
N GLY A 126 -4.17 -2.91 9.71
CA GLY A 126 -3.34 -2.88 10.93
C GLY A 126 -2.94 -4.25 11.52
N SER A 127 -3.36 -5.39 10.94
CA SER A 127 -2.99 -6.69 11.49
C SER A 127 -3.07 -7.82 10.48
N THR A 128 -1.90 -8.28 10.05
CA THR A 128 -1.67 -9.56 9.35
C THR A 128 -2.23 -9.64 7.93
N ALA A 129 -1.32 -9.81 6.97
CA ALA A 129 -1.60 -10.28 5.63
C ALA A 129 -2.69 -11.38 5.60
N LYS A 130 -3.89 -10.97 5.23
CA LYS A 130 -4.83 -11.74 4.43
C LYS A 130 -5.11 -10.81 3.27
N ASN A 131 -4.59 -11.08 2.07
CA ASN A 131 -5.41 -11.75 1.08
C ASN A 131 -6.88 -11.77 1.51
N VAL A 132 -7.57 -10.64 1.37
CA VAL A 132 -8.99 -10.68 1.02
C VAL A 132 -9.07 -11.08 -0.45
N SER A 133 -8.49 -12.25 -0.77
CA SER A 133 -9.27 -13.21 -1.51
C SER A 133 -10.42 -13.57 -0.58
N ARG A 134 -11.46 -12.73 -0.54
CA ARG A 134 -12.80 -13.26 -0.31
C ARG A 134 -12.86 -14.42 -1.30
N PRO A 135 -13.18 -15.65 -0.87
CA PRO A 135 -13.40 -16.69 -1.85
C PRO A 135 -14.37 -16.06 -2.85
N LEU A 136 -14.03 -16.08 -4.14
CA LEU A 136 -15.07 -16.10 -5.15
C LEU A 136 -16.11 -17.02 -4.55
N ALA A 137 -17.29 -16.49 -4.22
CA ALA A 137 -18.39 -17.34 -3.87
C ALA A 137 -18.62 -18.13 -5.15
N ALA A 138 -17.98 -19.29 -5.23
CA ALA A 138 -18.21 -20.31 -6.22
C ALA A 138 -19.64 -20.78 -5.94
N GLY A 139 -20.60 -20.04 -6.49
CA GLY A 139 -21.94 -19.99 -5.98
C GLY A 139 -22.84 -18.92 -6.59
N GLN A 140 -22.30 -17.83 -7.17
CA GLN A 140 -23.08 -17.12 -8.18
C GLN A 140 -23.19 -18.06 -9.39
N PRO A 141 -24.41 -18.38 -9.86
CA PRO A 141 -24.55 -19.20 -11.06
C PRO A 141 -23.75 -18.53 -12.18
N ALA A 142 -23.03 -19.35 -12.95
CA ALA A 142 -22.48 -18.92 -14.23
C ALA A 142 -23.55 -18.09 -14.96
N PRO A 143 -23.18 -17.01 -15.69
CA PRO A 143 -24.13 -16.16 -16.38
C PRO A 143 -25.13 -17.07 -17.06
N ALA A 144 -26.40 -16.94 -16.67
CA ALA A 144 -27.45 -17.70 -17.31
C ALA A 144 -27.23 -17.47 -18.80
N THR A 145 -26.85 -18.53 -19.52
CA THR A 145 -26.80 -18.49 -20.98
C THR A 145 -28.08 -17.81 -21.39
N ALA A 146 -27.96 -16.59 -21.95
CA ALA A 146 -29.09 -15.75 -22.31
C ALA A 146 -30.19 -16.66 -22.85
N PRO A 147 -31.37 -16.74 -22.19
CA PRO A 147 -32.42 -17.60 -22.66
C PRO A 147 -32.65 -17.25 -24.13
N GLN A 148 -32.29 -18.17 -25.02
CA GLN A 148 -32.66 -18.05 -26.42
C GLN A 148 -34.18 -18.10 -26.42
N VAL A 149 -34.83 -16.94 -26.46
CA VAL A 149 -36.28 -16.78 -26.36
C VAL A 149 -36.92 -17.71 -27.36
N GLN A 150 -37.44 -18.83 -26.85
CA GLN A 150 -38.36 -19.67 -27.61
C GLN A 150 -39.66 -18.89 -27.68
N SER A 151 -39.84 -18.24 -28.83
CA SER A 151 -41.07 -17.64 -29.33
C SER A 151 -42.31 -18.47 -28.94
N SER A 152 -42.99 -18.08 -27.85
CA SER A 152 -44.46 -18.10 -27.70
C SER A 152 -44.93 -17.71 -26.28
N GLY A 153 -45.37 -16.45 -26.12
CA GLY A 153 -46.22 -15.90 -25.03
C GLY A 153 -45.52 -15.77 -23.67
N ASP A 154 -45.10 -14.61 -23.21
CA ASP A 154 -45.73 -13.29 -23.13
C ASP A 154 -44.71 -12.23 -23.54
N VAL A 155 -45.10 -11.31 -24.42
CA VAL A 155 -44.26 -10.17 -24.90
C VAL A 155 -44.82 -8.85 -24.36
N THR A 156 -45.64 -8.95 -23.32
CA THR A 156 -46.06 -7.78 -22.56
C THR A 156 -44.82 -7.27 -21.83
N ASP A 157 -44.56 -5.99 -22.04
CA ASP A 157 -43.48 -5.17 -21.51
C ASP A 157 -44.22 -3.84 -21.25
N SER A 158 -44.66 -3.68 -20.01
CA SER A 158 -45.74 -2.77 -19.63
C SER A 158 -45.25 -1.33 -19.40
N ASP A 159 -43.98 -1.13 -19.06
CA ASP A 159 -43.30 0.16 -18.99
C ASP A 159 -42.40 0.47 -20.20
N GLY A 160 -42.04 -0.55 -21.00
CA GLY A 160 -41.37 -0.38 -22.28
C GLY A 160 -39.85 -0.27 -22.19
N ASP A 161 -39.25 -0.77 -21.12
CA ASP A 161 -37.82 -0.68 -20.85
C ASP A 161 -36.99 -1.78 -21.56
N GLY A 162 -37.68 -2.77 -22.14
CA GLY A 162 -37.12 -3.89 -22.89
C GLY A 162 -37.04 -5.21 -22.14
N VAL A 163 -37.44 -5.26 -20.85
CA VAL A 163 -37.63 -6.47 -20.06
C VAL A 163 -39.11 -6.90 -20.12
N PRO A 164 -39.44 -8.15 -20.46
CA PRO A 164 -40.85 -8.59 -20.42
C PRO A 164 -41.38 -8.70 -18.97
N ASP A 165 -42.66 -8.37 -18.73
CA ASP A 165 -43.36 -8.44 -17.42
C ASP A 165 -43.12 -9.76 -16.67
N ALA A 166 -43.01 -10.86 -17.42
CA ALA A 166 -42.80 -12.20 -16.86
C ALA A 166 -41.37 -12.45 -16.36
N VAL A 167 -40.38 -11.76 -16.94
CA VAL A 167 -38.98 -11.77 -16.51
C VAL A 167 -38.82 -10.84 -15.30
N GLU A 168 -39.38 -9.63 -15.36
CA GLU A 168 -39.37 -8.67 -14.27
C GLU A 168 -39.94 -9.25 -12.98
N LEU A 169 -41.14 -9.85 -13.05
CA LEU A 169 -41.76 -10.51 -11.91
C LEU A 169 -40.95 -11.72 -11.38
N ALA A 170 -40.12 -12.35 -12.22
CA ALA A 170 -39.29 -13.48 -11.82
C ALA A 170 -38.00 -13.05 -11.12
N GLU A 171 -37.44 -11.90 -11.51
CA GLU A 171 -36.24 -11.29 -10.89
C GLU A 171 -36.61 -10.41 -9.68
N GLY A 172 -37.89 -10.03 -9.53
CA GLY A 172 -38.40 -9.28 -8.39
C GLY A 172 -38.64 -7.79 -8.65
N LEU A 173 -38.58 -7.38 -9.92
CA LEU A 173 -38.82 -6.03 -10.44
C LEU A 173 -40.32 -5.73 -10.56
N ASP A 174 -40.72 -4.46 -10.71
CA ASP A 174 -42.11 -4.06 -10.97
C ASP A 174 -42.32 -3.85 -12.48
N PRO A 175 -43.18 -4.67 -13.15
CA PRO A 175 -43.46 -4.53 -14.58
C PRO A 175 -44.03 -3.19 -15.08
N ASN A 176 -44.22 -2.21 -14.19
CA ASN A 176 -44.74 -0.89 -14.55
C ASN A 176 -43.78 0.22 -14.15
N ASP A 177 -42.56 -0.14 -13.74
CA ASP A 177 -41.52 0.76 -13.28
C ASP A 177 -40.23 0.47 -14.05
N PRO A 178 -39.87 1.31 -15.04
CA PRO A 178 -38.76 1.01 -15.94
C PRO A 178 -37.36 1.16 -15.29
N ASP A 179 -37.27 1.55 -14.02
CA ASP A 179 -36.04 1.86 -13.26
C ASP A 179 -36.33 1.53 -11.78
N SER A 180 -36.13 0.27 -11.41
CA SER A 180 -36.63 -0.33 -10.16
C SER A 180 -35.88 0.13 -8.90
N ASP A 181 -34.66 0.67 -9.03
CA ASP A 181 -33.88 1.23 -7.92
C ASP A 181 -33.72 2.76 -7.97
N ASP A 182 -34.35 3.41 -8.95
CA ASP A 182 -34.38 4.86 -9.15
C ASP A 182 -32.98 5.48 -9.38
N ASP A 183 -32.00 4.73 -9.93
CA ASP A 183 -30.62 5.18 -10.15
C ASP A 183 -30.42 5.92 -11.48
N THR A 184 -31.45 5.97 -12.35
CA THR A 184 -31.50 6.53 -13.71
C THR A 184 -31.06 5.61 -14.85
N LEU A 185 -30.65 4.38 -14.57
CA LEU A 185 -30.53 3.29 -15.54
C LEU A 185 -31.84 2.50 -15.55
N THR A 186 -32.27 2.08 -16.75
CA THR A 186 -33.50 1.27 -16.83
C THR A 186 -33.19 -0.19 -16.54
N ASP A 187 -34.14 -0.96 -16.00
CA ASP A 187 -33.91 -2.38 -15.66
C ASP A 187 -33.41 -3.17 -16.88
N GLY A 188 -33.93 -2.86 -18.07
CA GLY A 188 -33.50 -3.46 -19.33
C GLY A 188 -32.09 -3.06 -19.75
N HIS A 189 -31.63 -1.86 -19.41
CA HIS A 189 -30.26 -1.42 -19.67
C HIS A 189 -29.29 -2.21 -18.79
N GLU A 190 -29.60 -2.28 -17.51
CA GLU A 190 -28.84 -2.98 -16.50
C GLU A 190 -28.81 -4.48 -16.76
N TYR A 191 -29.97 -5.12 -16.83
CA TYR A 191 -30.10 -6.56 -16.96
C TYR A 191 -29.50 -7.12 -18.26
N TYR A 192 -29.71 -6.45 -19.41
CA TYR A 192 -29.27 -6.98 -20.70
C TYR A 192 -27.93 -6.45 -21.20
N ARG A 193 -27.48 -5.27 -20.77
CA ARG A 193 -26.26 -4.65 -21.31
C ARG A 193 -25.12 -4.55 -20.31
N LEU A 194 -25.40 -4.10 -19.09
CA LEU A 194 -24.37 -3.83 -18.07
C LEU A 194 -24.08 -5.07 -17.22
N GLY A 195 -25.13 -5.80 -16.85
CA GLY A 195 -25.06 -6.91 -15.90
C GLY A 195 -25.03 -6.46 -14.44
N THR A 196 -25.36 -5.20 -14.18
CA THR A 196 -25.67 -4.62 -12.86
C THR A 196 -26.98 -5.20 -12.32
N ASP A 197 -27.23 -5.03 -11.02
CA ASP A 197 -28.42 -5.51 -10.31
C ASP A 197 -29.49 -4.40 -10.32
N PRO A 198 -30.60 -4.52 -11.07
CA PRO A 198 -31.61 -3.46 -11.20
C PRO A 198 -32.42 -3.16 -9.92
N LEU A 199 -32.00 -3.71 -8.79
CA LEU A 199 -32.58 -3.49 -7.47
C LEU A 199 -31.57 -2.80 -6.54
N SER A 200 -30.45 -2.32 -7.08
CA SER A 200 -29.30 -1.81 -6.35
C SER A 200 -28.64 -0.69 -7.13
N ASP A 201 -28.82 0.55 -6.64
CA ASP A 201 -28.21 1.77 -7.18
C ASP A 201 -26.66 1.78 -7.20
N ASP A 202 -26.03 0.80 -6.55
CA ASP A 202 -24.60 0.54 -6.45
C ASP A 202 -24.39 -0.99 -6.40
N SER A 203 -24.12 -1.60 -7.55
CA SER A 203 -24.14 -3.05 -7.75
C SER A 203 -22.98 -3.79 -7.08
N ASP A 204 -21.82 -3.15 -6.94
CA ASP A 204 -20.64 -3.74 -6.30
C ASP A 204 -20.38 -3.25 -4.87
N SER A 205 -21.22 -2.31 -4.40
CA SER A 205 -21.30 -1.79 -3.04
C SER A 205 -20.04 -1.07 -2.59
N ASP A 206 -19.43 -0.31 -3.49
CA ASP A 206 -18.18 0.39 -3.25
C ASP A 206 -18.37 1.85 -2.80
N GLY A 207 -19.58 2.38 -2.98
CA GLY A 207 -19.95 3.74 -2.63
C GLY A 207 -20.13 4.71 -3.81
N LEU A 208 -20.06 4.22 -5.05
CA LEU A 208 -20.31 4.96 -6.29
C LEU A 208 -21.50 4.31 -7.02
N ALA A 209 -22.44 5.12 -7.50
CA ALA A 209 -23.67 4.59 -8.11
C ALA A 209 -23.42 4.13 -9.55
N ASP A 210 -24.06 3.04 -9.98
CA ASP A 210 -23.84 2.42 -11.29
C ASP A 210 -24.03 3.44 -12.44
N ALA A 211 -25.10 4.24 -12.38
CA ALA A 211 -25.35 5.32 -13.33
C ALA A 211 -24.18 6.31 -13.45
N LYS A 212 -23.50 6.63 -12.34
CA LYS A 212 -22.36 7.55 -12.30
C LYS A 212 -21.15 6.95 -13.01
N GLU A 213 -20.88 5.69 -12.76
CA GLU A 213 -19.75 4.94 -13.31
C GLU A 213 -19.90 4.76 -14.82
N VAL A 214 -21.09 4.37 -15.25
CA VAL A 214 -21.47 4.19 -16.67
C VAL A 214 -21.44 5.51 -17.41
N ALA A 215 -21.97 6.59 -16.81
CA ALA A 215 -21.91 7.91 -17.41
C ALA A 215 -20.44 8.37 -17.57
N GLY A 216 -19.60 8.06 -16.59
CA GLY A 216 -18.23 8.52 -16.50
C GLY A 216 -18.14 10.03 -16.23
N PHE A 217 -16.93 10.50 -15.95
CA PHE A 217 -16.67 11.84 -15.45
C PHE A 217 -15.53 12.52 -16.19
N LEU A 218 -15.52 13.86 -16.23
CA LEU A 218 -14.57 14.66 -17.00
C LEU A 218 -13.53 15.31 -16.10
N ILE A 219 -12.25 15.01 -16.34
CA ILE A 219 -11.12 15.60 -15.62
C ILE A 219 -10.10 16.06 -16.65
N ASN A 220 -9.70 17.33 -16.59
CA ASN A 220 -8.78 17.94 -17.56
C ASN A 220 -9.20 17.73 -19.03
N SER A 221 -10.51 17.68 -19.30
CA SER A 221 -11.12 17.36 -20.62
C SER A 221 -10.94 15.92 -21.12
N GLN A 222 -10.42 15.01 -20.29
CA GLN A 222 -10.49 13.57 -20.51
C GLN A 222 -11.68 12.97 -19.76
N ARG A 223 -12.34 11.99 -20.37
CA ARG A 223 -13.41 11.23 -19.74
C ARG A 223 -12.84 9.93 -19.16
N TYR A 224 -13.17 9.66 -17.92
CA TYR A 224 -12.83 8.45 -17.18
C TYR A 224 -14.11 7.69 -16.83
N TYR A 225 -13.94 6.40 -16.59
CA TYR A 225 -15.01 5.45 -16.27
C TYR A 225 -14.46 4.47 -15.24
N THR A 226 -15.33 4.05 -14.34
CA THR A 226 -15.13 2.89 -13.45
C THR A 226 -16.02 1.73 -13.93
N ASP A 227 -15.82 0.55 -13.37
CA ASP A 227 -16.59 -0.65 -13.71
C ASP A 227 -17.61 -0.92 -12.60
N PRO A 228 -18.93 -0.77 -12.84
CA PRO A 228 -19.99 -0.91 -11.80
C PRO A 228 -20.16 -2.34 -11.26
N LEU A 229 -19.21 -3.22 -11.55
CA LEU A 229 -19.15 -4.60 -11.12
C LEU A 229 -17.78 -4.95 -10.50
N ASP A 230 -16.85 -4.00 -10.43
CA ASP A 230 -15.51 -4.14 -9.85
C ASP A 230 -15.28 -2.98 -8.87
N PRO A 231 -15.42 -3.21 -7.55
CA PRO A 231 -15.47 -2.15 -6.54
C PRO A 231 -14.10 -1.46 -6.29
N ASP A 232 -13.12 -1.75 -7.12
CA ASP A 232 -11.71 -1.33 -7.09
C ASP A 232 -11.19 -1.47 -8.54
N THR A 233 -11.56 -0.52 -9.40
CA THR A 233 -11.36 -0.58 -10.85
C THR A 233 -9.87 -0.58 -11.21
N ASN A 234 -9.07 0.24 -10.53
CA ASN A 234 -7.62 0.34 -10.76
C ASN A 234 -6.84 -0.82 -10.08
N ARG A 235 -7.44 -1.48 -9.08
CA ARG A 235 -6.87 -2.62 -8.31
C ARG A 235 -5.66 -2.25 -7.50
N ASP A 236 -5.61 -1.02 -7.03
CA ASP A 236 -4.55 -0.55 -6.15
C ASP A 236 -4.83 -0.87 -4.68
N GLY A 237 -6.07 -1.25 -4.34
CA GLY A 237 -6.51 -1.65 -3.01
C GLY A 237 -7.44 -0.66 -2.32
N LEU A 238 -7.72 0.51 -2.91
CA LEU A 238 -8.81 1.39 -2.51
C LEU A 238 -10.09 1.07 -3.28
N LEU A 239 -11.23 1.50 -2.76
CA LEU A 239 -12.50 1.33 -3.48
C LEU A 239 -12.76 2.59 -4.30
N ASP A 240 -13.39 2.48 -5.47
CA ASP A 240 -13.59 3.63 -6.36
C ASP A 240 -14.41 4.72 -5.66
N GLY A 241 -15.43 4.33 -4.89
CA GLY A 241 -16.18 5.24 -4.02
C GLY A 241 -15.30 5.95 -2.98
N ILE A 242 -14.27 5.30 -2.41
CA ILE A 242 -13.34 5.95 -1.47
C ILE A 242 -12.47 6.98 -2.19
N GLU A 243 -11.94 6.64 -3.35
CA GLU A 243 -11.08 7.52 -4.16
C GLU A 243 -11.85 8.68 -4.77
N TRP A 244 -13.11 8.46 -5.14
CA TRP A 244 -14.00 9.49 -5.66
C TRP A 244 -14.16 10.66 -4.68
N TYR A 245 -14.34 10.35 -3.39
CA TYR A 245 -14.56 11.32 -2.33
C TYR A 245 -13.27 11.68 -1.56
N GLY A 246 -12.20 10.90 -1.67
CA GLY A 246 -10.86 11.17 -1.09
C GLY A 246 -10.86 11.71 0.34
N GLN A 247 -10.08 12.78 0.57
CA GLN A 247 -10.01 13.50 1.85
C GLN A 247 -11.35 14.14 2.24
N SER A 248 -12.22 14.44 1.27
CA SER A 248 -13.57 14.94 1.48
C SER A 248 -14.50 13.93 2.17
N LEU A 249 -14.15 12.65 2.31
CA LEU A 249 -14.86 11.74 3.23
C LEU A 249 -14.71 12.16 4.70
N LEU A 250 -13.59 12.81 5.03
CA LEU A 250 -13.22 13.24 6.37
C LEU A 250 -13.54 14.72 6.64
N ALA A 251 -13.66 15.53 5.59
CA ALA A 251 -14.06 16.93 5.66
C ALA A 251 -15.54 17.06 5.28
N GLU A 252 -16.37 17.80 6.02
CA GLU A 252 -17.80 17.99 5.71
C GLU A 252 -18.09 18.80 4.41
N THR A 253 -17.13 18.83 3.48
CA THR A 253 -17.19 19.46 2.16
C THR A 253 -16.95 18.37 1.13
N VAL A 254 -17.91 18.13 0.23
CA VAL A 254 -17.75 17.13 -0.84
C VAL A 254 -17.12 17.83 -2.05
N SER A 255 -15.84 17.55 -2.30
CA SER A 255 -15.26 17.73 -3.63
C SER A 255 -15.38 16.38 -4.34
N ASP A 256 -15.96 16.38 -5.53
CA ASP A 256 -16.03 15.21 -6.39
C ASP A 256 -14.71 15.09 -7.18
N CYS A 257 -14.23 13.86 -7.39
CA CYS A 257 -13.03 13.56 -8.17
C CYS A 257 -11.76 14.25 -7.64
N GLU A 258 -11.23 13.79 -6.51
CA GLU A 258 -9.98 14.33 -5.99
C GLU A 258 -8.76 13.95 -6.85
N ASP A 259 -7.75 14.82 -6.78
CA ASP A 259 -6.41 14.67 -7.36
C ASP A 259 -5.47 15.16 -6.24
N SER A 260 -5.13 14.22 -5.36
CA SER A 260 -4.55 14.45 -4.05
C SER A 260 -3.16 15.10 -4.14
N ASP A 261 -2.40 14.80 -5.19
CA ASP A 261 -1.06 15.34 -5.41
C ASP A 261 -0.98 16.41 -6.53
N ASN A 262 -2.05 16.56 -7.31
CA ASN A 262 -2.19 17.50 -8.44
C ASN A 262 -1.26 17.21 -9.62
N ASP A 263 -0.95 15.95 -9.90
CA ASP A 263 -0.16 15.57 -11.08
C ASP A 263 -0.98 15.48 -12.38
N GLY A 264 -2.31 15.58 -12.26
CA GLY A 264 -3.27 15.56 -13.36
C GLY A 264 -3.88 14.19 -13.65
N PHE A 265 -3.49 13.14 -12.89
CA PHE A 265 -4.24 11.91 -12.75
C PHE A 265 -5.16 12.01 -11.53
N PRO A 266 -6.45 11.72 -11.69
CA PRO A 266 -7.38 11.72 -10.57
C PRO A 266 -7.18 10.46 -9.72
N ASP A 267 -7.52 10.56 -8.43
CA ASP A 267 -7.17 9.53 -7.45
C ASP A 267 -7.64 8.13 -7.88
N ILE A 268 -8.89 8.05 -8.34
CA ILE A 268 -9.59 6.84 -8.85
C ILE A 268 -8.88 6.07 -9.99
N VAL A 269 -7.82 6.61 -10.58
CA VAL A 269 -6.98 5.90 -11.57
C VAL A 269 -5.48 6.09 -11.32
N ASP A 270 -5.10 6.76 -10.24
CA ASP A 270 -3.72 6.78 -9.75
C ASP A 270 -3.46 5.46 -8.99
N GLU A 271 -2.20 5.08 -8.80
CA GLU A 271 -1.81 3.95 -7.94
C GLU A 271 -1.06 4.43 -6.67
N ASP A 272 -0.79 5.74 -6.57
CA ASP A 272 -0.06 6.43 -5.51
C ASP A 272 -0.60 7.86 -5.37
N ASN A 273 -1.80 7.98 -4.83
CA ASN A 273 -2.64 9.18 -4.78
C ASN A 273 -1.93 10.43 -4.24
N ASP A 274 -1.01 10.31 -3.28
CA ASP A 274 -0.28 11.45 -2.72
C ASP A 274 1.17 11.57 -3.23
N ASN A 275 1.58 10.69 -4.13
CA ASN A 275 2.88 10.62 -4.78
C ASN A 275 4.06 10.65 -3.80
N ASP A 276 3.90 9.98 -2.65
CA ASP A 276 4.95 9.76 -1.67
C ASP A 276 5.82 8.54 -2.01
N LEU A 277 5.49 7.84 -3.11
CA LEU A 277 6.07 6.63 -3.66
C LEU A 277 5.66 5.33 -2.92
N VAL A 278 4.80 5.39 -1.90
CA VAL A 278 4.14 4.25 -1.26
C VAL A 278 2.80 4.01 -1.95
N PRO A 279 2.63 2.88 -2.67
CA PRO A 279 1.37 2.61 -3.36
C PRO A 279 0.18 2.49 -2.39
N ASP A 280 -0.99 2.87 -2.86
CA ASP A 280 -2.18 3.07 -2.03
C ASP A 280 -2.62 1.84 -1.24
N GLY A 281 -2.57 0.64 -1.85
CA GLY A 281 -2.92 -0.62 -1.17
C GLY A 281 -2.04 -0.99 0.02
N VAL A 282 -0.91 -0.31 0.21
CA VAL A 282 -0.01 -0.48 1.36
C VAL A 282 0.27 0.83 2.10
N ASP A 283 -0.30 1.95 1.68
CA ASP A 283 -0.16 3.23 2.36
C ASP A 283 -1.15 3.37 3.53
N LEU A 284 -0.66 3.84 4.67
CA LEU A 284 -1.48 4.21 5.82
C LEU A 284 -2.17 5.56 5.64
N SER A 285 -1.69 6.40 4.72
CA SER A 285 -2.25 7.71 4.43
C SER A 285 -2.33 8.01 2.92
N PRO A 286 -3.07 7.21 2.13
CA PRO A 286 -3.06 7.26 0.66
C PRO A 286 -3.25 8.66 0.06
N PHE A 287 -4.13 9.45 0.68
CA PHE A 287 -4.46 10.78 0.18
C PHE A 287 -3.55 11.90 0.70
N SER A 288 -2.62 11.64 1.63
CA SER A 288 -1.88 12.73 2.27
C SER A 288 -0.50 12.38 2.80
N GLN A 289 0.52 13.01 2.20
CA GLN A 289 1.89 12.85 2.65
C GLN A 289 2.35 13.94 3.62
N ARG A 290 3.31 13.58 4.47
CA ARG A 290 3.95 14.50 5.42
C ARG A 290 5.46 14.43 5.34
N GLY A 291 6.07 15.61 5.21
CA GLY A 291 7.52 15.76 5.24
C GLY A 291 8.22 15.74 3.87
N GLN A 292 7.50 15.65 2.75
CA GLN A 292 8.12 15.67 1.41
C GLN A 292 8.84 17.01 1.12
N ALA A 293 8.14 18.14 1.31
CA ALA A 293 8.70 19.48 1.09
C ALA A 293 9.79 19.86 2.11
N ALA A 294 9.72 19.30 3.32
CA ALA A 294 10.68 19.53 4.40
C ALA A 294 11.00 18.21 5.12
N PRO A 295 11.91 17.38 4.57
CA PRO A 295 12.22 16.07 5.12
C PRO A 295 12.59 16.11 6.58
N TYR A 296 12.01 15.19 7.35
CA TYR A 296 12.29 15.08 8.77
C TYR A 296 13.76 14.69 8.99
N ASN A 297 14.41 15.42 9.87
CA ASN A 297 15.82 15.25 10.19
C ASN A 297 16.10 15.75 11.61
N LYS A 298 17.36 15.67 12.06
CA LYS A 298 17.74 16.09 13.42
C LYS A 298 17.33 17.53 13.78
N ASN A 299 17.31 18.44 12.82
CA ASN A 299 16.97 19.85 13.04
C ASN A 299 15.49 20.16 12.75
N ASN A 300 14.78 19.21 12.14
CA ASN A 300 13.34 19.27 11.85
C ASN A 300 12.73 17.90 12.20
N PRO A 301 12.61 17.56 13.50
CA PRO A 301 12.11 16.25 13.90
C PRO A 301 10.63 16.10 13.53
N PHE A 302 10.21 14.88 13.20
CA PHE A 302 8.78 14.58 13.19
C PHE A 302 8.28 14.63 14.63
N THR A 303 7.21 15.39 14.88
CA THR A 303 6.58 15.46 16.19
C THR A 303 5.11 15.13 16.08
N PHE A 304 4.56 14.45 17.09
CA PHE A 304 3.14 14.14 17.12
C PHE A 304 2.54 14.26 18.53
N ARG A 305 1.23 14.47 18.55
CA ARG A 305 0.37 14.40 19.73
C ARG A 305 -0.97 13.77 19.37
N ALA A 306 -1.61 13.14 20.35
CA ALA A 306 -2.95 12.59 20.19
C ALA A 306 -3.91 13.25 21.19
N ASP A 307 -5.03 13.74 20.68
CA ASP A 307 -6.10 14.35 21.48
C ASP A 307 -7.22 13.32 21.73
N GLY A 308 -8.11 13.57 22.70
CA GLY A 308 -9.26 12.70 22.96
C GLY A 308 -8.93 11.40 23.70
N LEU A 309 -7.80 11.37 24.42
CA LEU A 309 -7.38 10.21 25.21
C LEU A 309 -8.41 9.84 26.27
N GLN A 310 -8.74 8.55 26.39
CA GLN A 310 -9.55 8.03 27.47
C GLN A 310 -8.65 7.37 28.52
N ALA A 311 -8.90 7.67 29.81
CA ALA A 311 -8.11 7.12 30.90
C ALA A 311 -8.15 5.58 30.92
N ASN A 312 -6.97 4.96 31.01
CA ASN A 312 -6.74 3.52 31.02
C ASN A 312 -7.32 2.79 29.79
N LYS A 313 -7.37 3.47 28.65
CA LYS A 313 -7.69 2.86 27.36
C LYS A 313 -6.43 2.77 26.50
N PRO A 314 -6.22 1.65 25.80
CA PRO A 314 -5.11 1.51 24.89
C PRO A 314 -5.27 2.48 23.72
N LEU A 315 -4.18 3.13 23.35
CA LEU A 315 -4.02 3.86 22.10
C LEU A 315 -2.94 3.13 21.30
N TYR A 316 -3.31 2.73 20.09
CA TYR A 316 -2.40 2.15 19.11
C TYR A 316 -2.04 3.23 18.10
N VAL A 317 -0.74 3.43 17.87
CA VAL A 317 -0.24 4.37 16.86
C VAL A 317 0.62 3.59 15.88
N ASN A 318 0.19 3.59 14.62
CA ASN A 318 0.97 3.06 13.52
C ASN A 318 1.66 4.22 12.80
N LEU A 319 2.93 4.05 12.49
CA LEU A 319 3.71 5.02 11.73
C LEU A 319 4.30 4.31 10.51
N GLN A 320 4.11 4.89 9.34
CA GLN A 320 4.81 4.50 8.12
C GLN A 320 5.79 5.60 7.75
N LEU A 321 7.02 5.21 7.45
CA LEU A 321 8.14 6.12 7.24
C LEU A 321 8.85 5.74 5.95
N ARG A 322 8.88 6.66 5.01
CA ARG A 322 9.66 6.51 3.78
C ARG A 322 10.93 7.37 3.79
N PRO A 323 12.12 6.79 3.59
CA PRO A 323 13.33 7.58 3.37
C PRO A 323 13.27 8.33 2.03
N THR A 324 13.72 9.59 2.01
CA THR A 324 13.83 10.39 0.77
C THR A 324 14.73 9.76 -0.29
N THR A 325 15.65 8.89 0.12
CA THR A 325 16.49 8.09 -0.78
C THR A 325 15.98 6.64 -0.73
N PRO A 326 15.26 6.14 -1.76
CA PRO A 326 14.66 4.81 -1.74
C PRO A 326 15.65 3.67 -1.44
N GLY A 327 16.90 3.82 -1.89
CA GLY A 327 17.97 2.85 -1.62
C GLY A 327 18.24 2.61 -0.12
N HIS A 328 17.92 3.55 0.77
CA HIS A 328 18.12 3.39 2.22
C HIS A 328 17.21 2.31 2.83
N LEU A 329 16.08 1.97 2.19
CA LEU A 329 15.26 0.84 2.60
C LEU A 329 16.03 -0.48 2.55
N THR A 330 17.07 -0.56 1.70
CA THR A 330 17.86 -1.80 1.56
C THR A 330 18.94 -1.96 2.62
N TYR A 331 19.31 -0.92 3.38
CA TYR A 331 20.43 -0.99 4.32
C TYR A 331 20.20 -2.01 5.43
N ALA A 332 18.95 -2.13 5.90
CA ALA A 332 18.56 -3.10 6.93
C ALA A 332 18.76 -4.57 6.50
N LEU A 333 18.83 -4.83 5.19
CA LEU A 333 18.90 -6.17 4.61
C LEU A 333 20.27 -6.53 4.05
N ASN A 334 21.21 -5.58 4.04
CA ASN A 334 22.52 -5.78 3.46
C ASN A 334 23.58 -5.88 4.55
N VAL A 335 24.58 -6.71 4.28
CA VAL A 335 25.88 -6.58 4.96
C VAL A 335 26.64 -5.46 4.26
N LEU A 336 26.99 -4.45 5.04
CA LEU A 336 27.69 -3.25 4.59
C LEU A 336 29.18 -3.36 4.90
N ASP A 337 30.00 -2.60 4.19
CA ASP A 337 31.45 -2.56 4.39
C ASP A 337 31.86 -1.18 4.89
N TRP A 338 32.56 -1.10 6.02
CA TRP A 338 33.05 0.16 6.54
C TRP A 338 34.12 0.73 5.60
N PRO A 339 34.15 2.06 5.36
CA PRO A 339 35.15 2.65 4.47
C PRO A 339 36.59 2.34 4.92
N ALA A 340 37.37 1.70 4.05
CA ALA A 340 38.77 1.34 4.32
C ALA A 340 39.72 2.54 4.54
N ASN A 341 39.25 3.75 4.28
CA ASN A 341 40.01 4.99 4.43
C ASN A 341 39.49 5.89 5.57
N ASP A 342 38.52 5.45 6.37
CA ASP A 342 38.13 6.17 7.57
C ASP A 342 39.17 5.96 8.67
N THR A 343 40.02 6.99 8.84
CA THR A 343 41.09 7.04 9.84
C THR A 343 40.81 8.09 10.92
N ARG A 344 39.60 8.67 10.93
CA ARG A 344 39.22 9.78 11.82
C ARG A 344 38.05 9.44 12.73
N GLY A 345 37.28 8.39 12.42
CA GLY A 345 36.24 7.84 13.28
C GLY A 345 36.79 7.06 14.47
N ASN A 346 35.93 6.87 15.47
CA ASN A 346 36.16 5.92 16.57
C ASN A 346 36.16 4.46 16.08
N ILE A 347 35.58 4.21 14.90
CA ILE A 347 35.56 2.93 14.23
C ILE A 347 36.48 3.08 13.01
N GLN A 348 37.49 2.21 12.93
CA GLN A 348 38.44 2.20 11.82
C GLN A 348 38.58 0.79 11.30
N ARG A 349 38.60 0.66 9.98
CA ARG A 349 38.83 -0.62 9.33
C ARG A 349 40.34 -0.84 9.18
N TYR A 350 40.91 -1.65 10.07
CA TYR A 350 42.34 -1.94 10.06
C TYR A 350 42.65 -3.28 9.38
N LEU A 351 41.83 -4.30 9.61
CA LEU A 351 41.88 -5.57 8.90
C LEU A 351 40.70 -5.70 7.93
N ASP A 352 40.95 -6.35 6.79
CA ASP A 352 39.94 -6.68 5.77
C ASP A 352 39.21 -7.97 6.15
N THR A 353 38.73 -8.06 7.40
CA THR A 353 37.95 -9.21 7.90
C THR A 353 36.46 -8.97 7.66
N THR A 354 35.72 -10.04 7.40
CA THR A 354 34.26 -10.02 7.18
C THR A 354 33.58 -11.07 8.04
N TRP A 355 32.24 -11.10 8.06
CA TRP A 355 31.45 -12.06 8.84
C TRP A 355 31.73 -13.49 8.36
N ALA A 356 32.15 -13.69 7.12
CA ALA A 356 32.57 -15.00 6.64
C ALA A 356 33.89 -15.50 7.26
N THR A 357 34.76 -14.58 7.69
CA THR A 357 36.07 -14.88 8.28
C THR A 357 36.04 -15.02 9.80
N THR A 358 34.90 -14.76 10.45
CA THR A 358 34.75 -14.99 11.89
C THR A 358 34.79 -16.48 12.23
N ASN A 359 35.34 -16.82 13.40
CA ASN A 359 35.32 -18.17 13.93
C ASN A 359 33.97 -18.55 14.57
N ASN A 360 33.03 -17.60 14.64
CA ASN A 360 31.68 -17.84 15.15
C ASN A 360 30.80 -18.48 14.07
N GLU A 361 30.56 -19.79 14.20
CA GLU A 361 29.79 -20.59 13.25
C GLU A 361 28.35 -20.10 13.07
N ALA A 362 27.71 -19.55 14.12
CA ALA A 362 26.35 -19.03 14.03
C ALA A 362 26.26 -17.79 13.13
N LEU A 363 27.25 -16.89 13.19
CA LEU A 363 27.28 -15.70 12.33
C LEU A 363 27.52 -16.03 10.86
N ARG A 364 28.11 -17.20 10.56
CA ARG A 364 28.38 -17.69 9.21
C ARG A 364 27.23 -18.52 8.61
N ALA A 365 26.44 -19.18 9.45
CA ALA A 365 25.43 -20.14 9.00
C ALA A 365 24.18 -19.48 8.43
N ASP A 366 23.84 -18.28 8.93
CA ASP A 366 22.52 -17.68 8.69
C ASP A 366 22.48 -16.64 7.56
N ASP A 367 23.61 -16.31 6.92
CA ASP A 367 23.64 -15.28 5.87
C ASP A 367 24.69 -15.56 4.78
N ALA A 368 24.23 -15.87 3.57
CA ALA A 368 25.09 -16.11 2.41
C ALA A 368 25.84 -14.84 1.93
N GLN A 369 25.39 -13.64 2.33
CA GLN A 369 26.04 -12.36 2.03
C GLN A 369 27.08 -11.96 3.08
N ALA A 370 27.23 -12.72 4.17
CA ALA A 370 28.25 -12.52 5.20
C ALA A 370 29.70 -12.43 4.65
N THR A 371 29.93 -12.92 3.43
CA THR A 371 31.21 -12.78 2.73
C THR A 371 31.56 -11.37 2.30
N ASN A 372 30.58 -10.46 2.26
CA ASN A 372 30.68 -9.19 1.55
C ASN A 372 30.79 -7.96 2.44
N GLY A 373 30.88 -8.11 3.76
CA GLY A 373 31.03 -6.94 4.60
C GLY A 373 31.29 -7.13 6.10
N ASP A 374 31.53 -5.95 6.62
CA ASP A 374 31.89 -5.33 7.89
C ASP A 374 30.88 -4.85 8.92
N LEU A 375 29.62 -4.87 8.53
CA LEU A 375 28.60 -4.13 9.24
C LEU A 375 27.20 -4.66 8.91
N ARG A 376 26.32 -4.65 9.90
CA ARG A 376 24.87 -4.73 9.72
C ARG A 376 24.22 -3.60 10.48
N VAL A 377 23.10 -3.12 9.95
CA VAL A 377 22.31 -2.07 10.60
C VAL A 377 20.89 -2.56 10.78
N ILE A 378 20.31 -2.32 11.95
CA ILE A 378 18.91 -2.62 12.25
C ILE A 378 18.19 -1.28 12.44
N PRO A 379 17.18 -0.97 11.61
CA PRO A 379 16.43 0.26 11.77
C PRO A 379 15.54 0.17 13.01
N LEU A 380 15.61 1.17 13.86
CA LEU A 380 14.71 1.33 15.00
C LEU A 380 14.10 2.72 14.94
N LEU A 381 12.87 2.82 15.42
CA LEU A 381 12.28 4.08 15.80
C LEU A 381 12.78 4.45 17.20
N SER A 382 13.11 5.72 17.42
CA SER A 382 13.37 6.29 18.73
C SER A 382 12.43 7.47 18.95
N ILE A 383 11.78 7.48 20.10
CA ILE A 383 10.76 8.45 20.48
C ILE A 383 11.18 9.07 21.79
N ARG A 384 11.38 10.39 21.79
CA ARG A 384 11.63 11.15 23.02
C ARG A 384 10.28 11.57 23.58
N ILE A 385 10.00 11.06 24.77
CA ILE A 385 8.75 11.24 25.50
C ILE A 385 9.03 12.08 26.75
N PRO A 386 8.64 13.36 26.76
CA PRO A 386 8.72 14.18 27.96
C PRO A 386 7.77 13.63 29.03
N LYS A 387 8.24 13.52 30.27
CA LYS A 387 7.37 13.19 31.40
C LYS A 387 6.32 14.29 31.59
N GLN A 388 5.21 13.91 32.21
CA GLN A 388 4.18 14.83 32.68
C GLN A 388 3.93 14.65 34.16
N VAL A 389 3.24 15.62 34.74
CA VAL A 389 2.70 15.47 36.09
C VAL A 389 1.71 14.30 36.07
N ASP A 390 1.87 13.38 37.00
CA ASP A 390 1.09 12.15 37.18
C ASP A 390 1.09 11.19 35.99
N ASN A 391 2.01 11.35 35.03
CA ASN A 391 2.01 10.55 33.81
C ASN A 391 3.42 10.38 33.22
N PHE A 392 3.82 9.14 32.91
CA PHE A 392 5.09 8.82 32.23
C PHE A 392 4.97 9.02 30.71
N GLY A 393 4.40 10.15 30.29
CA GLY A 393 4.21 10.51 28.88
C GLY A 393 3.32 9.53 28.11
N ASN A 394 2.18 9.16 28.72
CA ASN A 394 1.13 8.31 28.18
C ASN A 394 1.52 6.83 27.99
N LEU A 395 2.67 6.40 28.52
CA LEU A 395 3.05 4.99 28.59
C LEU A 395 2.23 4.23 29.64
N PRO A 396 1.99 2.93 29.47
CA PRO A 396 1.25 2.13 30.43
C PRO A 396 1.97 2.06 31.78
N VAL A 397 1.29 2.46 32.85
CA VAL A 397 1.85 2.45 34.21
C VAL A 397 1.20 1.38 35.08
N LYS A 398 1.96 0.78 35.98
CA LYS A 398 1.43 -0.15 36.97
C LYS A 398 0.60 0.60 38.01
N THR A 399 -0.38 -0.09 38.60
CA THR A 399 -1.30 0.50 39.58
C THR A 399 -0.59 1.01 40.85
N ASP A 400 0.56 0.44 41.19
CA ASP A 400 1.40 0.80 42.34
C ASP A 400 2.54 1.77 41.99
N ALA A 401 2.56 2.30 40.77
CA ALA A 401 3.57 3.27 40.35
C ALA A 401 3.55 4.53 41.25
N PRO A 402 4.72 5.04 41.65
CA PRO A 402 4.79 6.26 42.46
C PRO A 402 4.30 7.47 41.64
N PRO A 403 3.57 8.41 42.25
CA PRO A 403 3.08 9.60 41.55
C PRO A 403 4.23 10.48 41.08
N LEU A 404 4.13 11.00 39.86
CA LEU A 404 5.09 11.95 39.29
C LEU A 404 4.64 13.38 39.58
N THR A 405 5.35 14.09 40.45
CA THR A 405 5.15 15.53 40.63
C THR A 405 5.97 16.32 39.61
N ALA A 406 5.67 17.61 39.42
CA ALA A 406 6.46 18.50 38.56
C ALA A 406 7.96 18.51 38.93
N THR A 407 8.30 18.24 40.19
CA THR A 407 9.68 18.17 40.70
C THR A 407 10.27 16.76 40.75
N SER A 408 9.47 15.70 40.55
CA SER A 408 9.94 14.31 40.63
C SER A 408 10.85 14.00 39.44
N THR A 409 12.11 13.60 39.64
CA THR A 409 12.98 13.15 38.54
C THR A 409 12.68 11.70 38.15
N ILE A 410 12.89 11.37 36.88
CA ILE A 410 12.75 10.00 36.39
C ILE A 410 13.86 9.14 37.02
N THR A 411 13.52 8.32 38.01
CA THR A 411 14.50 7.49 38.73
C THR A 411 14.11 6.01 38.77
N ASP A 412 12.84 5.68 38.96
CA ASP A 412 12.35 4.29 39.00
C ASP A 412 11.31 3.99 37.90
N TRP A 413 11.54 4.53 36.70
CA TRP A 413 10.63 4.35 35.57
C TRP A 413 10.46 2.89 35.17
N TYR A 414 11.52 2.08 35.30
CA TYR A 414 11.49 0.68 34.88
C TYR A 414 10.47 -0.14 35.67
N ASN A 415 10.37 0.11 36.98
CA ASN A 415 9.39 -0.57 37.82
C ASN A 415 8.01 0.07 37.72
N ALA A 416 7.93 1.38 37.50
CA ALA A 416 6.67 2.13 37.38
C ALA A 416 5.89 1.80 36.08
N ILE A 417 6.60 1.59 34.97
CA ILE A 417 6.00 1.31 33.66
C ILE A 417 5.72 -0.19 33.53
N ASP A 418 4.56 -0.53 32.97
CA ASP A 418 4.15 -1.91 32.73
C ASP A 418 4.83 -2.46 31.46
N GLN A 419 5.99 -3.08 31.65
CA GLN A 419 6.79 -3.67 30.57
C GLN A 419 6.08 -4.84 29.87
N ASP A 420 5.18 -5.55 30.57
CA ASP A 420 4.47 -6.70 30.01
C ASP A 420 3.50 -6.26 28.91
N LYS A 421 2.95 -5.05 29.02
CA LYS A 421 2.11 -4.45 27.96
C LYS A 421 2.90 -3.96 26.75
N LEU A 422 4.18 -3.61 26.94
CA LEU A 422 5.05 -3.09 25.88
C LEU A 422 5.80 -4.19 25.12
N THR A 423 6.04 -5.33 25.77
CA THR A 423 6.78 -6.48 25.20
C THR A 423 6.20 -6.99 23.87
N PRO A 424 4.86 -7.12 23.68
CA PRO A 424 4.29 -7.55 22.40
C PRO A 424 4.63 -6.63 21.22
N TYR A 425 4.89 -5.35 21.50
CA TYR A 425 5.27 -4.33 20.50
C TYR A 425 6.80 -4.17 20.39
N SER A 426 7.57 -5.00 21.11
CA SER A 426 9.04 -4.93 21.19
C SER A 426 9.54 -3.52 21.54
N MET A 427 8.75 -2.77 22.32
CA MET A 427 9.10 -1.43 22.76
C MET A 427 10.02 -1.52 23.98
N ASN A 428 11.18 -0.89 23.89
CA ASN A 428 12.13 -0.76 24.99
C ASN A 428 12.19 0.68 25.45
N ILE A 429 12.42 0.90 26.74
CA ILE A 429 12.50 2.23 27.31
C ILE A 429 13.89 2.44 27.89
N LEU A 430 14.41 3.63 27.69
CA LEU A 430 15.66 4.14 28.24
C LEU A 430 15.39 5.49 28.89
N LYS A 431 16.22 5.85 29.87
CA LYS A 431 16.22 7.21 30.40
C LYS A 431 17.14 8.07 29.54
N ALA A 432 16.60 9.06 28.84
CA ALA A 432 17.41 10.02 28.08
C ALA A 432 18.00 11.08 29.01
N ASP A 433 17.17 11.66 29.89
CA ASP A 433 17.56 12.65 30.87
C ASP A 433 16.63 12.63 32.09
N GLU A 434 16.72 13.61 32.99
CA GLU A 434 15.90 13.65 34.22
C GLU A 434 14.40 13.85 33.97
N ASN A 435 14.02 14.29 32.77
CA ASN A 435 12.66 14.66 32.40
C ASN A 435 12.13 13.93 31.16
N THR A 436 12.99 13.21 30.43
CA THR A 436 12.64 12.60 29.14
C THR A 436 12.96 11.11 29.16
N LEU A 437 11.98 10.30 28.77
CA LEU A 437 12.18 8.91 28.40
C LEU A 437 12.50 8.81 26.91
N GLU A 438 13.33 7.87 26.54
CA GLU A 438 13.56 7.49 25.16
C GLU A 438 13.02 6.09 24.94
N VAL A 439 12.04 5.96 24.07
CA VAL A 439 11.40 4.69 23.74
C VAL A 439 11.88 4.26 22.38
N THR A 440 12.36 3.03 22.28
CA THR A 440 12.77 2.44 21.01
C THR A 440 11.83 1.33 20.60
N ALA A 441 11.50 1.27 19.31
CA ALA A 441 10.67 0.22 18.71
C ALA A 441 11.34 -0.25 17.41
N PRO A 442 11.24 -1.53 17.03
CA PRO A 442 11.76 -1.99 15.75
C PRO A 442 11.00 -1.35 14.59
N LEU A 443 11.73 -1.05 13.51
CA LEU A 443 11.11 -0.72 12.23
C LEU A 443 11.02 -1.99 11.39
N MET A 444 9.79 -2.31 10.99
CA MET A 444 9.47 -3.41 10.10
C MET A 444 9.48 -2.91 8.66
N MET A 445 9.77 -3.80 7.73
CA MET A 445 9.84 -3.44 6.32
C MET A 445 8.50 -3.67 5.64
N GLU A 446 7.94 -2.61 5.09
CA GLU A 446 6.73 -2.70 4.28
C GLU A 446 7.10 -2.94 2.83
N SER A 447 6.41 -3.90 2.22
CA SER A 447 6.63 -4.31 0.84
C SER A 447 5.31 -4.38 0.12
N ASP A 448 5.28 -3.82 -1.07
CA ASP A 448 4.21 -4.04 -2.02
C ASP A 448 4.33 -5.43 -2.66
N THR A 449 3.21 -6.14 -2.69
CA THR A 449 3.09 -7.51 -3.21
C THR A 449 2.73 -7.57 -4.69
N THR A 450 2.33 -6.46 -5.31
CA THR A 450 1.96 -6.39 -6.73
C THR A 450 3.18 -6.20 -7.64
N GLY A 451 4.29 -5.65 -7.12
CA GLY A 451 5.58 -5.69 -7.80
C GLY A 451 6.56 -4.55 -7.49
N GLY A 452 6.13 -3.53 -6.75
CA GLY A 452 6.93 -2.36 -6.35
C GLY A 452 8.07 -2.68 -5.38
N GLY A 453 8.03 -3.85 -4.73
CA GLY A 453 9.09 -4.28 -3.83
C GLY A 453 9.00 -3.56 -2.50
N ARG A 454 10.10 -3.00 -2.01
CA ARG A 454 10.14 -2.36 -0.68
C ARG A 454 9.78 -0.90 -0.78
N VAL A 455 8.83 -0.46 0.03
CA VAL A 455 8.24 0.88 -0.09
C VAL A 455 8.47 1.72 1.16
N ALA A 456 8.35 1.16 2.36
CA ALA A 456 8.47 1.95 3.59
C ALA A 456 9.00 1.13 4.76
N PHE A 457 9.20 1.82 5.89
CA PHE A 457 9.31 1.21 7.19
C PHE A 457 8.04 1.42 8.01
N GLY A 458 7.51 0.37 8.63
CA GLY A 458 6.38 0.41 9.55
C GLY A 458 6.83 0.32 11.01
N ALA A 459 6.16 1.05 11.91
CA ALA A 459 6.31 0.92 13.36
C ALA A 459 4.94 0.88 14.04
N HIS A 460 4.84 0.03 15.08
CA HIS A 460 3.65 -0.08 15.92
C HIS A 460 3.99 0.35 17.34
N LEU A 461 3.22 1.30 17.86
CA LEU A 461 3.42 1.88 19.17
C LEU A 461 2.19 1.67 20.04
N TYR A 462 2.45 1.45 21.32
CA TYR A 462 1.44 1.25 22.32
C TYR A 462 1.53 2.33 23.41
N TYR A 463 0.41 2.99 23.64
CA TYR A 463 0.20 3.95 24.70
C TYR A 463 -1.01 3.52 25.53
N GLU A 464 -1.02 3.86 26.81
CA GLU A 464 -2.17 3.70 27.69
C GLU A 464 -2.07 4.76 28.78
N SER A 465 -2.70 5.92 28.55
CA SER A 465 -2.63 7.02 29.51
C SER A 465 -3.51 6.74 30.72
N GLY A 466 -2.96 6.88 31.92
CA GLY A 466 -3.74 6.83 33.16
C GLY A 466 -4.67 8.03 33.35
N VAL A 467 -4.51 9.08 32.56
CA VAL A 467 -5.24 10.35 32.64
C VAL A 467 -5.95 10.62 31.32
N ALA A 468 -7.21 11.04 31.38
CA ALA A 468 -7.95 11.41 30.18
C ALA A 468 -7.44 12.73 29.60
N ASP A 469 -7.35 12.80 28.27
CA ASP A 469 -7.08 13.99 27.46
C ASP A 469 -5.90 14.87 27.95
N SER A 470 -4.78 14.22 28.28
CA SER A 470 -3.56 14.89 28.76
C SER A 470 -2.34 14.38 27.99
N TRP A 471 -2.23 14.72 26.70
CA TRP A 471 -1.05 14.34 25.92
C TRP A 471 0.22 15.07 26.34
N GLY A 472 0.10 16.31 26.81
CA GLY A 472 1.23 17.17 27.18
C GLY A 472 2.03 17.67 25.97
N SER A 473 3.35 17.70 26.10
CA SER A 473 4.26 18.14 25.03
C SER A 473 4.33 17.11 23.90
N ASP A 474 4.52 17.58 22.67
CA ASP A 474 4.70 16.71 21.51
C ASP A 474 5.85 15.71 21.71
N HIS A 475 5.67 14.51 21.20
CA HIS A 475 6.71 13.48 21.20
C HIS A 475 7.58 13.63 19.96
N GLU A 476 8.90 13.63 20.12
CA GLU A 476 9.84 13.72 19.00
C GLU A 476 10.21 12.32 18.51
N VAL A 477 10.05 12.08 17.22
CA VAL A 477 10.30 10.79 16.58
C VAL A 477 11.50 10.89 15.65
N ARG A 478 12.36 9.89 15.69
CA ARG A 478 13.54 9.77 14.82
C ARG A 478 13.80 8.32 14.43
N VAL A 479 14.34 8.13 13.25
CA VAL A 479 14.93 6.85 12.86
C VAL A 479 16.36 6.81 13.40
N ILE A 480 16.69 5.73 14.11
CA ILE A 480 18.05 5.40 14.51
C ILE A 480 18.44 4.05 13.91
N TRP A 481 19.73 3.82 13.77
CA TRP A 481 20.28 2.56 13.31
C TRP A 481 21.04 1.91 14.45
N LEU A 482 20.61 0.73 14.88
CA LEU A 482 21.44 -0.11 15.71
C LEU A 482 22.52 -0.71 14.83
N VAL A 483 23.77 -0.35 15.10
CA VAL A 483 24.93 -0.74 14.32
C VAL A 483 25.53 -2.00 14.95
N GLN A 484 25.45 -3.12 14.24
CA GLN A 484 26.16 -4.34 14.58
C GLN A 484 27.41 -4.43 13.71
N MET A 485 28.58 -4.38 14.33
CA MET A 485 29.84 -4.38 13.60
C MET A 485 30.82 -5.45 14.13
N ILE A 486 31.74 -5.93 13.30
CA ILE A 486 32.93 -6.66 13.76
C ILE A 486 33.98 -5.61 14.05
N THR A 487 34.47 -5.62 15.28
CA THR A 487 35.55 -4.73 15.69
C THR A 487 36.82 -5.53 15.88
N ASP A 488 37.92 -5.03 15.33
CA ASP A 488 39.25 -5.50 15.72
C ASP A 488 39.58 -4.93 17.10
N VAL A 489 39.78 -5.80 18.10
CA VAL A 489 40.20 -5.40 19.45
C VAL A 489 41.63 -5.86 19.67
N CYS A 490 42.49 -4.96 20.14
CA CYS A 490 43.83 -5.31 20.58
C CYS A 490 43.72 -6.11 21.89
N ASN A 491 43.90 -7.43 21.84
CA ASN A 491 44.02 -8.26 23.04
C ASN A 491 45.50 -8.60 23.31
N ASP A 492 45.85 -8.74 24.59
CA ASP A 492 47.22 -9.10 24.99
C ASP A 492 47.60 -10.55 24.62
N GLU A 493 46.63 -11.38 24.21
CA GLU A 493 46.80 -12.82 23.96
C GLU A 493 46.85 -13.24 22.48
N GLN A 494 46.39 -12.44 21.52
CA GLN A 494 46.50 -12.74 20.08
C GLN A 494 47.35 -11.72 19.35
N GLN A 495 48.29 -12.26 18.58
CA GLN A 495 49.34 -11.55 17.89
C GLN A 495 48.84 -10.60 16.78
N LEU A 496 48.27 -9.45 17.13
CA LEU A 496 48.37 -8.28 16.29
C LEU A 496 49.69 -7.56 16.61
N GLY A 497 50.78 -8.19 16.18
CA GLY A 497 52.13 -7.62 16.24
C GLY A 497 52.31 -6.48 15.24
N THR A 498 51.50 -5.43 15.34
CA THR A 498 51.60 -4.25 14.49
C THR A 498 51.58 -2.99 15.34
N ALA A 499 52.28 -1.96 14.87
CA ALA A 499 52.51 -0.68 15.53
C ALA A 499 51.23 0.07 15.98
N PHE A 500 50.03 -0.37 15.54
CA PHE A 500 48.74 0.18 15.94
C PHE A 500 48.37 -0.13 17.39
N CYS A 501 48.54 -1.38 17.85
CA CYS A 501 48.25 -1.79 19.23
C CYS A 501 49.34 -1.35 20.23
N ASP A 502 50.53 -0.99 19.72
CA ASP A 502 51.64 -0.46 20.51
C ASP A 502 51.44 1.03 20.87
N ASP A 503 50.56 1.76 20.16
CA ASP A 503 50.20 3.13 20.50
C ASP A 503 49.17 3.15 21.65
N PRO A 504 49.51 3.70 22.83
CA PRO A 504 48.60 3.81 23.96
C PRO A 504 47.32 4.60 23.65
N ALA A 505 47.33 5.47 22.63
CA ALA A 505 46.16 6.24 22.20
C ALA A 505 45.07 5.36 21.55
N ASN A 506 45.43 4.18 21.05
CA ASN A 506 44.51 3.25 20.37
C ASN A 506 43.99 2.13 21.27
N ARG A 507 44.40 2.10 22.55
CA ARG A 507 43.82 1.20 23.55
C ARG A 507 42.59 1.86 24.14
N HIS A 508 41.42 1.40 23.70
CA HIS A 508 40.16 1.72 24.37
C HIS A 508 39.77 0.53 25.25
N ASP A 509 39.68 0.75 26.56
CA ASP A 509 39.22 -0.26 27.52
C ASP A 509 37.82 -0.76 27.11
N GLU A 510 37.59 -2.07 27.22
CA GLU A 510 36.36 -2.82 26.85
C GLU A 510 35.05 -2.30 27.48
N GLN A 511 35.06 -1.22 28.26
CA GLN A 511 33.90 -0.71 29.00
C GLN A 511 33.12 0.41 28.31
N THR A 512 33.49 0.81 27.09
CA THR A 512 32.75 1.84 26.34
C THR A 512 32.52 1.44 24.90
N ILE A 513 31.52 0.59 24.68
CA ILE A 513 30.71 0.54 23.45
C ILE A 513 29.25 0.50 23.86
#